data_AF-A0A416W4N7-F1
#
_entry.id   AF-A0A416W4N7-F1
#
_cell.length_a   1.000
_cell.length_b   1.000
_cell.length_c   1.000
_cell.angle_alpha   90.00
_cell.angle_beta   90.00
_cell.angle_gamma   90.00
#
_symmetry.space_group_name_H-M   'P 1'
#
loop_
_entity.id
_entity.type
_entity.pdbx_description
1 polymer ?
#
loop_
_entity_poly.entity_id
_entity_poly.type
_entity_poly.pdbx_seq_one_letter_code
_entity_poly.pdbx_strand_id
1 'polypeptide(L)'
;MKNNFFHDLYMTIREVRVRDCSAKSLSHLLHGYLSVYAMVRISPGLESEYGTLHEIHGRLREIAGELSKAAKDTSVEQDERIGYIADLMDAYQTYSDMDLLDEALDMAYQVLSVDENEVIVLPGKTPNVCRLLCNWYYFTGEERGLMLVEEVINDNVRGKNLLNWLRAIENFGKLAESGVVVKMWEEACKQEKEQLEYEVIHSITSGESEGVDCEIYYFEVLAMREYEFFTLCERKGLLGDIQ
;
A
#
# COMPACT_ATOMS: atom_id res chain seq x y z
N MET A 1 10.44 -29.11 2.98
CA MET A 1 10.60 -27.84 3.72
C MET A 1 9.59 -26.86 3.14
N LYS A 2 8.61 -26.39 3.92
CA LYS A 2 7.89 -25.17 3.56
C LYS A 2 8.96 -24.08 3.59
N ASN A 3 9.47 -23.64 2.44
CA ASN A 3 10.33 -22.46 2.39
C ASN A 3 9.42 -21.28 2.67
N ASN A 4 9.37 -20.85 3.93
CA ASN A 4 8.58 -19.69 4.30
C ASN A 4 9.43 -18.43 4.15
N PHE A 5 9.86 -18.15 2.92
CA PHE A 5 10.69 -16.98 2.58
C PHE A 5 10.10 -15.69 3.11
N PHE A 6 8.76 -15.58 3.08
CA PHE A 6 8.04 -14.44 3.63
C PHE A 6 8.21 -14.34 5.14
N HIS A 7 8.03 -15.43 5.89
CA HIS A 7 8.22 -15.43 7.35
C HIS A 7 9.65 -15.10 7.74
N ASP A 8 10.64 -15.71 7.08
CA ASP A 8 12.05 -15.42 7.38
C ASP A 8 12.37 -13.94 7.12
N LEU A 9 11.88 -13.38 6.01
CA LEU A 9 12.02 -11.96 5.71
C LEU A 9 11.29 -11.09 6.74
N TYR A 10 10.05 -11.44 7.11
CA TYR A 10 9.29 -10.73 8.12
C TYR A 10 10.02 -10.67 9.47
N MET A 11 10.64 -11.78 9.88
CA MET A 11 11.41 -11.86 11.13
C MET A 11 12.65 -10.97 11.12
N THR A 12 13.24 -10.70 9.95
CA THR A 12 14.29 -9.68 9.80
C THR A 12 13.71 -8.27 9.83
N ILE A 13 12.62 -8.04 9.08
CA ILE A 13 12.01 -6.71 8.92
C ILE A 13 11.41 -6.16 10.22
N ARG A 14 10.86 -7.02 11.08
CA ARG A 14 10.31 -6.60 12.38
C ARG A 14 11.35 -5.97 13.31
N GLU A 15 12.63 -6.29 13.13
CA GLU A 15 13.73 -5.73 13.93
C GLU A 15 14.31 -4.44 13.36
N VAL A 16 13.89 -4.02 12.16
CA VAL A 16 14.34 -2.77 11.53
C VAL A 16 13.94 -1.58 12.41
N ARG A 17 14.80 -0.58 12.55
CA ARG A 17 14.44 0.66 13.25
C ARG A 17 13.79 1.62 12.27
N VAL A 18 12.52 1.96 12.51
CA VAL A 18 11.72 2.85 11.63
C VAL A 18 12.43 4.17 11.38
N ARG A 19 13.04 4.76 12.39
CA ARG A 19 13.75 6.06 12.29
C ARG A 19 14.99 6.03 11.40
N ASP A 20 15.54 4.85 11.12
CA ASP A 20 16.72 4.70 10.28
C ASP A 20 16.32 4.52 8.79
N CYS A 21 15.04 4.34 8.48
CA CYS A 21 14.53 4.11 7.14
C CYS A 21 14.41 5.41 6.33
N SER A 22 14.65 5.31 5.02
CA SER A 22 14.26 6.37 4.08
C SER A 22 12.73 6.51 4.00
N ALA A 23 12.22 7.67 3.57
CA ALA A 23 10.78 7.88 3.39
C ALA A 23 10.15 6.87 2.41
N LYS A 24 10.88 6.52 1.35
CA LYS A 24 10.46 5.48 0.40
C LYS A 24 10.37 4.11 1.07
N SER A 25 11.38 3.74 1.86
CA SER A 25 11.37 2.48 2.61
C SER A 25 10.25 2.47 3.66
N LEU A 26 9.96 3.59 4.31
CA LEU A 26 8.82 3.71 5.23
C LEU A 26 7.48 3.47 4.52
N SER A 27 7.30 4.00 3.31
CA SER A 27 6.12 3.69 2.49
C SER A 27 6.00 2.19 2.21
N HIS A 28 7.07 1.54 1.72
CA HIS A 28 7.09 0.10 1.48
C HIS A 28 6.80 -0.72 2.75
N LEU A 29 7.42 -0.34 3.87
CA LEU A 29 7.24 -0.98 5.17
C LEU A 29 5.79 -0.87 5.64
N LEU A 30 5.17 0.31 5.50
CA LEU A 30 3.76 0.53 5.84
C LEU A 30 2.86 -0.44 5.08
N HIS A 31 2.99 -0.50 3.75
CA HIS A 31 2.15 -1.35 2.90
C HIS A 31 2.31 -2.84 3.21
N GLY A 32 3.55 -3.30 3.45
CA GLY A 32 3.78 -4.68 3.89
C GLY A 32 3.10 -4.99 5.23
N TYR A 33 3.15 -4.08 6.20
CA TYR A 33 2.46 -4.26 7.48
C TYR A 33 0.93 -4.16 7.36
N LEU A 34 0.38 -3.35 6.44
CA LEU A 34 -1.06 -3.33 6.15
C LEU A 34 -1.53 -4.70 5.65
N SER A 35 -0.76 -5.35 4.77
CA SER A 35 -1.03 -6.73 4.33
C SER A 35 -0.94 -7.74 5.47
N VAL A 36 0.09 -7.65 6.33
CA VAL A 36 0.21 -8.51 7.52
C VAL A 36 -0.98 -8.35 8.46
N TYR A 37 -1.39 -7.10 8.72
CA TYR A 37 -2.57 -6.81 9.52
C TYR A 37 -3.83 -7.47 8.93
N ALA A 38 -4.05 -7.32 7.62
CA ALA A 38 -5.19 -7.91 6.94
C ALA A 38 -5.18 -9.45 7.00
N MET A 39 -4.01 -10.08 6.83
CA MET A 39 -3.84 -11.53 6.96
C MET A 39 -4.19 -12.03 8.36
N VAL A 40 -3.64 -11.40 9.41
CA VAL A 40 -3.90 -11.77 10.81
C VAL A 40 -5.37 -11.55 11.19
N ARG A 41 -6.00 -10.51 10.63
CA ARG A 41 -7.44 -10.27 10.82
C ARG A 41 -8.30 -11.36 10.20
N ILE A 42 -7.94 -11.88 9.03
CA ILE A 42 -8.65 -12.98 8.35
C ILE A 42 -8.40 -14.32 9.07
N SER A 43 -7.16 -14.56 9.49
CA SER A 43 -6.74 -15.80 10.15
C SER A 43 -6.03 -15.50 11.49
N PRO A 44 -6.78 -15.39 12.60
CA PRO A 44 -6.22 -15.04 13.91
C PRO A 44 -5.14 -16.01 14.43
N GLY A 45 -5.07 -17.25 13.93
CA GLY A 45 -3.99 -18.18 14.29
C GLY A 45 -2.58 -17.69 13.91
N LEU A 46 -2.52 -16.80 12.91
CA LEU A 46 -1.29 -16.16 12.44
C LEU A 46 -0.68 -15.18 13.46
N GLU A 47 -1.41 -14.81 14.52
CA GLU A 47 -0.84 -13.97 15.60
C GLU A 47 0.41 -14.58 16.23
N SER A 48 0.48 -15.92 16.29
CA SER A 48 1.65 -16.63 16.82
C SER A 48 2.90 -16.50 15.96
N GLU A 49 2.74 -16.21 14.66
CA GLU A 49 3.82 -16.08 13.69
C GLU A 49 4.19 -14.61 13.44
N TYR A 50 3.18 -13.75 13.27
CA TYR A 50 3.37 -12.37 12.83
C TYR A 50 3.13 -11.34 13.93
N GLY A 51 2.67 -11.76 15.12
CA GLY A 51 2.33 -10.88 16.23
C GLY A 51 0.85 -10.54 16.27
N THR A 52 0.43 -10.04 17.43
CA THR A 52 -0.96 -9.65 17.70
C THR A 52 -1.36 -8.44 16.86
N LEU A 53 -2.67 -8.26 16.64
CA LEU A 53 -3.18 -7.04 15.98
C LEU A 53 -2.70 -5.76 16.67
N HIS A 54 -2.58 -5.77 18.00
CA HIS A 54 -2.10 -4.61 18.78
C HIS A 54 -0.62 -4.29 18.51
N GLU A 55 0.24 -5.30 18.40
CA GLU A 55 1.66 -5.09 18.08
C GLU A 55 1.83 -4.56 16.66
N ILE A 56 1.08 -5.11 15.70
CA ILE A 56 1.06 -4.65 14.30
C ILE A 56 0.55 -3.21 14.22
N HIS A 57 -0.50 -2.86 14.98
CA HIS A 57 -0.99 -1.48 15.09
C HIS A 57 0.07 -0.53 15.62
N GLY A 58 0.74 -0.89 16.72
CA GLY A 58 1.80 -0.07 17.30
C GLY A 58 2.91 0.21 16.29
N ARG A 59 3.24 -0.78 15.47
CA ARG A 59 4.23 -0.67 14.41
C ARG A 59 3.80 0.23 13.25
N LEU A 60 2.58 0.04 12.74
CA LEU A 60 1.99 0.92 11.71
C LEU A 60 1.97 2.37 12.17
N ARG A 61 1.61 2.62 13.43
CA ARG A 61 1.61 3.97 14.02
C ARG A 61 3.01 4.59 14.08
N GLU A 62 4.02 3.81 14.46
CA GLU A 62 5.42 4.27 14.46
C GLU A 62 5.86 4.70 13.05
N ILE A 63 5.57 3.86 12.04
CA ILE A 63 5.89 4.12 10.63
C ILE A 63 5.19 5.38 10.13
N ALA A 64 3.88 5.49 10.35
CA ALA A 64 3.10 6.62 9.89
C ALA A 64 3.53 7.95 10.54
N GLY A 65 3.96 7.92 11.81
CA GLY A 65 4.49 9.10 12.49
C GLY A 65 5.79 9.63 11.87
N GLU A 66 6.69 8.75 11.42
CA GLU A 66 7.90 9.16 10.69
C GLU A 66 7.57 9.57 9.24
N LEU A 67 6.65 8.86 8.57
CA LEU A 67 6.22 9.16 7.21
C LEU A 67 5.51 10.51 7.10
N SER A 68 4.74 10.91 8.13
CA SER A 68 4.10 12.23 8.21
C SER A 68 5.12 13.37 8.10
N LYS A 69 6.33 13.21 8.66
CA LYS A 69 7.40 14.22 8.53
C LYS A 69 7.84 14.38 7.08
N ALA A 70 7.98 13.26 6.35
CA ALA A 70 8.35 13.27 4.94
C ALA A 70 7.24 13.85 4.05
N ALA A 71 5.96 13.59 4.36
CA ALA A 71 4.82 14.17 3.66
C ALA A 71 4.82 15.72 3.71
N LYS A 72 5.27 16.29 4.84
CA LYS A 72 5.38 17.75 5.08
C LYS A 72 6.67 18.38 4.54
N ASP A 73 7.67 17.58 4.19
CA ASP A 73 8.99 18.09 3.76
C ASP A 73 8.93 18.58 2.32
N THR A 74 8.90 19.90 2.12
CA THR A 74 8.83 20.51 0.79
C THR A 74 10.05 20.26 -0.10
N SER A 75 11.13 19.71 0.43
CA SER A 75 12.30 19.27 -0.35
C SER A 75 12.11 17.93 -1.05
N VAL A 76 11.14 17.11 -0.60
CA VAL A 76 10.72 15.88 -1.27
C VAL A 76 9.87 16.22 -2.49
N GLU A 77 10.03 15.48 -3.59
CA GLU A 77 9.24 15.68 -4.82
C GLU A 77 7.73 15.60 -4.56
N GLN A 78 6.97 16.47 -5.23
CA GLN A 78 5.54 16.64 -4.93
C GLN A 78 4.74 15.33 -5.07
N ASP A 79 5.00 14.54 -6.11
CA ASP A 79 4.31 13.26 -6.34
C ASP A 79 4.64 12.21 -5.26
N GLU A 80 5.85 12.22 -4.72
CA GLU A 80 6.22 11.32 -3.61
C GLU A 80 5.49 11.73 -2.33
N ARG A 81 5.43 13.04 -2.03
CA ARG A 81 4.65 13.55 -0.88
C ARG A 81 3.18 13.20 -0.98
N ILE A 82 2.58 13.27 -2.17
CA ILE A 82 1.19 12.82 -2.42
C ILE A 82 1.04 11.34 -2.05
N GLY A 83 1.99 10.50 -2.44
CA GLY A 83 2.02 9.10 -2.07
C GLY A 83 2.05 8.91 -0.56
N TYR A 84 2.89 9.68 0.15
CA TYR A 84 2.99 9.62 1.60
C TYR A 84 1.71 10.12 2.30
N ILE A 85 1.05 11.15 1.79
CA ILE A 85 -0.26 11.60 2.32
C ILE A 85 -1.30 10.46 2.19
N ALA A 86 -1.35 9.82 1.02
CA ALA A 86 -2.23 8.68 0.80
C ALA A 86 -1.88 7.49 1.71
N ASP A 87 -0.59 7.26 1.98
CA ASP A 87 -0.12 6.24 2.92
C ASP A 87 -0.63 6.50 4.35
N LEU A 88 -0.63 7.75 4.84
CA LEU A 88 -1.19 8.09 6.17
C LEU A 88 -2.69 7.79 6.25
N MET A 89 -3.42 8.08 5.18
CA MET A 89 -4.85 7.76 5.06
C MET A 89 -5.13 6.25 5.04
N ASP A 90 -4.27 5.47 4.37
CA ASP A 90 -4.34 4.01 4.40
C ASP A 90 -4.03 3.46 5.81
N ALA A 91 -3.06 4.06 6.49
CA ALA A 91 -2.69 3.69 7.87
C ALA A 91 -3.89 3.87 8.82
N TYR A 92 -4.64 4.97 8.71
CA TYR A 92 -5.84 5.22 9.51
C TYR A 92 -6.87 4.08 9.42
N GLN A 93 -7.05 3.46 8.25
CA GLN A 93 -8.04 2.39 8.05
C GLN A 93 -7.80 1.17 8.96
N THR A 94 -6.60 1.04 9.55
CA THR A 94 -6.25 -0.08 10.43
C THR A 94 -6.35 0.22 11.92
N TYR A 95 -5.92 1.40 12.39
CA TYR A 95 -5.84 1.70 13.83
C TYR A 95 -6.54 3.00 14.26
N SER A 96 -7.23 3.69 13.34
CA SER A 96 -8.17 4.80 13.61
C SER A 96 -7.60 5.97 14.42
N ASP A 97 -6.35 6.37 14.16
CA ASP A 97 -5.73 7.56 14.78
C ASP A 97 -6.19 8.83 14.07
N MET A 98 -7.19 9.49 14.67
CA MET A 98 -7.83 10.68 14.13
C MET A 98 -6.87 11.85 13.93
N ASP A 99 -5.90 12.04 14.83
CA ASP A 99 -4.95 13.15 14.72
C ASP A 99 -4.11 13.01 13.44
N LEU A 100 -3.74 11.77 13.08
CA LEU A 100 -3.02 11.50 11.85
C LEU A 100 -3.90 11.67 10.61
N LEU A 101 -5.16 11.23 10.68
CA LEU A 101 -6.10 11.37 9.57
C LEU A 101 -6.39 12.85 9.28
N ASP A 102 -6.67 13.64 10.31
CA ASP A 102 -6.95 15.07 10.18
C ASP A 102 -5.76 15.78 9.53
N GLU A 103 -4.53 15.47 9.97
CA GLU A 103 -3.32 15.99 9.36
C GLU A 103 -3.17 15.56 7.88
N ALA A 104 -3.46 14.30 7.55
CA ALA A 104 -3.39 13.83 6.18
C ALA A 104 -4.45 14.50 5.28
N LEU A 105 -5.67 14.71 5.78
CA LEU A 105 -6.73 15.43 5.07
C LEU A 105 -6.37 16.89 4.83
N ASP A 106 -5.80 17.58 5.84
CA ASP A 106 -5.31 18.95 5.68
C ASP A 106 -4.25 19.05 4.58
N MET A 107 -3.30 18.11 4.54
CA MET A 107 -2.31 18.04 3.47
C MET A 107 -2.94 17.72 2.11
N ALA A 108 -3.94 16.84 2.07
CA ALA A 108 -4.67 16.52 0.85
C ALA A 108 -5.40 17.74 0.28
N TYR A 109 -6.08 18.55 1.12
CA TYR A 109 -6.70 19.83 0.73
C TYR A 109 -5.67 20.80 0.13
N GLN A 110 -4.45 20.83 0.66
CA GLN A 110 -3.40 21.72 0.16
C GLN A 110 -2.87 21.29 -1.21
N VAL A 111 -2.82 19.98 -1.49
CA VAL A 111 -2.28 19.46 -2.75
C VAL A 111 -3.35 19.36 -3.85
N LEU A 112 -4.59 19.01 -3.49
CA LEU A 112 -5.73 19.02 -4.40
C LEU A 112 -6.28 20.45 -4.51
N SER A 113 -5.56 21.31 -5.23
CA SER A 113 -6.02 22.68 -5.48
C SER A 113 -7.28 22.69 -6.35
N VAL A 114 -8.17 23.65 -6.09
CA VAL A 114 -9.30 23.97 -6.99
C VAL A 114 -8.97 25.22 -7.82
N ASP A 115 -9.37 25.20 -9.08
CA ASP A 115 -9.26 26.38 -9.95
C ASP A 115 -10.40 27.40 -9.69
N GLU A 116 -10.41 28.48 -10.46
CA GLU A 116 -11.43 29.54 -10.40
C GLU A 116 -12.85 29.06 -10.73
N ASN A 117 -13.00 27.87 -11.32
CA ASN A 117 -14.27 27.25 -11.67
C ASN A 117 -14.66 26.14 -10.68
N GLU A 118 -14.02 26.11 -9.49
CA GLU A 118 -14.22 25.09 -8.47
C GLU A 118 -13.91 23.67 -8.99
N VAL A 119 -13.00 23.56 -9.96
CA VAL A 119 -12.53 22.30 -10.52
C VAL A 119 -11.25 21.85 -9.85
N ILE A 120 -11.24 20.62 -9.34
CA ILE A 120 -10.02 19.99 -8.82
C ILE A 120 -9.00 19.92 -9.96
N VAL A 121 -7.86 20.58 -9.76
CA VAL A 121 -6.71 20.53 -10.67
C VAL A 121 -5.82 19.39 -10.22
N LEU A 122 -5.66 18.38 -11.07
CA LEU A 122 -4.78 17.25 -10.75
C LEU A 122 -3.31 17.69 -10.85
N PRO A 123 -2.49 17.47 -9.80
CA PRO A 123 -1.06 17.76 -9.84
C PRO A 123 -0.29 16.83 -10.79
N GLY A 124 -0.92 15.73 -11.22
CA GLY A 124 -0.42 14.80 -12.22
C GLY A 124 -1.39 13.64 -12.44
N LYS A 125 -1.10 12.81 -13.45
CA LYS A 125 -1.83 11.55 -13.72
C LYS A 125 -0.97 10.37 -13.26
N THR A 126 -0.82 10.21 -11.95
CA THR A 126 0.10 9.24 -11.31
C THR A 126 -0.66 8.28 -10.40
N PRO A 127 -0.08 7.11 -10.06
CA PRO A 127 -0.72 6.20 -9.11
C PRO A 127 -0.91 6.80 -7.71
N ASN A 128 0.00 7.69 -7.29
CA ASN A 128 -0.11 8.38 -6.00
C ASN A 128 -1.32 9.33 -5.98
N VAL A 129 -1.55 10.07 -7.07
CA VAL A 129 -2.74 10.91 -7.23
C VAL A 129 -4.01 10.05 -7.24
N CYS A 130 -4.03 8.91 -7.94
CA CYS A 130 -5.17 7.99 -7.88
C CYS A 130 -5.49 7.56 -6.45
N ARG A 131 -4.48 7.12 -5.69
CA ARG A 131 -4.65 6.69 -4.30
C ARG A 131 -5.18 7.82 -3.42
N LEU A 132 -4.63 9.03 -3.58
CA LEU A 132 -5.09 10.20 -2.83
C LEU A 132 -6.57 10.49 -3.13
N LEU A 133 -6.98 10.47 -4.39
CA LEU A 133 -8.38 10.71 -4.78
C LEU A 133 -9.33 9.61 -4.30
N CYS A 134 -8.91 8.35 -4.29
CA CYS A 134 -9.66 7.24 -3.71
C CYS A 134 -9.89 7.46 -2.21
N ASN A 135 -8.82 7.72 -1.46
CA ASN A 135 -8.91 7.98 -0.03
C ASN A 135 -9.72 9.26 0.25
N TRP A 136 -9.55 10.28 -0.58
CA TRP A 136 -10.36 11.50 -0.52
C TRP A 136 -11.85 11.20 -0.59
N TYR A 137 -12.27 10.46 -1.62
CA TYR A 137 -13.65 10.04 -1.77
C TYR A 137 -14.13 9.23 -0.57
N TYR A 138 -13.32 8.28 -0.09
CA TYR A 138 -13.67 7.44 1.06
C TYR A 138 -13.95 8.27 2.33
N PHE A 139 -13.13 9.29 2.62
CA PHE A 139 -13.26 10.08 3.85
C PHE A 139 -14.23 11.25 3.75
N THR A 140 -14.41 11.82 2.55
CA THR A 140 -15.21 13.06 2.37
C THR A 140 -16.54 12.83 1.67
N GLY A 141 -16.70 11.74 0.92
CA GLY A 141 -17.86 11.48 0.06
C GLY A 141 -17.87 12.32 -1.23
N GLU A 142 -16.81 13.04 -1.54
CA GLU A 142 -16.70 13.88 -2.74
C GLU A 142 -16.60 13.02 -4.01
N GLU A 143 -17.75 12.72 -4.64
CA GLU A 143 -17.88 11.83 -5.81
C GLU A 143 -16.97 12.21 -6.98
N ARG A 144 -16.64 13.50 -7.11
CA ARG A 144 -15.74 13.99 -8.15
C ARG A 144 -14.35 13.35 -8.08
N GLY A 145 -13.88 12.98 -6.88
CA GLY A 145 -12.63 12.26 -6.70
C GLY A 145 -12.64 10.93 -7.45
N LEU A 146 -13.71 10.14 -7.32
CA LEU A 146 -13.83 8.84 -7.97
C LEU A 146 -13.91 8.95 -9.50
N MET A 147 -14.62 9.97 -10.02
CA MET A 147 -14.67 10.22 -11.47
C MET A 147 -13.28 10.52 -12.06
N LEU A 148 -12.46 11.30 -11.35
CA LEU A 148 -11.11 11.63 -11.77
C LEU A 148 -10.17 10.41 -11.72
N VAL A 149 -10.37 9.49 -10.78
CA VAL A 149 -9.59 8.24 -10.72
C VAL A 149 -9.77 7.40 -11.99
N GLU A 150 -11.00 7.27 -12.50
CA GLU A 150 -11.26 6.54 -13.75
C GLU A 150 -10.51 7.16 -14.94
N GLU A 151 -10.46 8.50 -15.03
CA GLU A 151 -9.69 9.21 -16.06
C GLU A 151 -8.19 8.88 -15.95
N VAL A 152 -7.63 8.97 -14.73
CA VAL A 152 -6.19 8.74 -14.52
C VAL A 152 -5.80 7.29 -14.80
N ILE A 153 -6.62 6.30 -14.45
CA ILE A 153 -6.36 4.89 -14.71
C ILE A 153 -6.42 4.59 -16.23
N ASN A 154 -7.45 5.08 -16.92
CA ASN A 154 -7.63 4.83 -18.36
C ASN A 154 -6.47 5.36 -19.21
N ASP A 155 -5.86 6.45 -18.77
CA ASP A 155 -4.72 7.08 -19.46
C ASP A 155 -3.38 6.36 -19.23
N ASN A 156 -3.28 5.45 -18.25
CA ASN A 156 -2.01 4.91 -17.75
C ASN A 156 -1.94 3.37 -17.73
N VAL A 157 -2.68 2.69 -18.59
CA VAL A 157 -2.82 1.21 -18.56
C VAL A 157 -1.50 0.45 -18.76
N ARG A 158 -0.37 1.09 -19.13
CA ARG A 158 0.93 0.41 -19.27
C ARG A 158 2.12 1.32 -18.96
N GLY A 159 2.87 1.05 -17.87
CA GLY A 159 4.19 1.64 -17.65
C GLY A 159 4.62 1.83 -16.19
N LYS A 160 5.93 2.06 -16.01
CA LYS A 160 6.74 2.42 -14.82
C LYS A 160 6.00 2.61 -13.49
N ASN A 161 6.60 2.12 -12.40
CA ASN A 161 6.06 2.11 -11.04
C ASN A 161 4.88 1.11 -10.84
N LEU A 162 5.03 -0.10 -11.40
CA LEU A 162 4.03 -1.18 -11.31
C LEU A 162 3.47 -1.37 -9.90
N LEU A 163 4.34 -1.42 -8.88
CA LEU A 163 3.91 -1.60 -7.49
C LEU A 163 2.99 -0.48 -6.99
N ASN A 164 3.30 0.78 -7.32
CA ASN A 164 2.43 1.90 -6.93
C ASN A 164 1.07 1.84 -7.65
N TRP A 165 1.05 1.39 -8.91
CA TRP A 165 -0.19 1.15 -9.62
C TRP A 165 -0.99 -0.01 -9.05
N LEU A 166 -0.33 -1.10 -8.64
CA LEU A 166 -0.99 -2.21 -7.92
C LEU A 166 -1.71 -1.69 -6.67
N ARG A 167 -1.03 -0.87 -5.85
CA ARG A 167 -1.65 -0.20 -4.69
C ARG A 167 -2.85 0.66 -5.08
N ALA A 168 -2.74 1.44 -6.16
CA ALA A 168 -3.79 2.34 -6.62
C ALA A 168 -5.04 1.61 -7.09
N ILE A 169 -4.87 0.54 -7.85
CA ILE A 169 -5.96 -0.28 -8.37
C ILE A 169 -6.62 -1.08 -7.27
N GLU A 170 -5.85 -1.61 -6.32
CA GLU A 170 -6.42 -2.29 -5.14
C GLU A 170 -7.28 -1.33 -4.31
N ASN A 171 -6.80 -0.10 -4.07
CA ASN A 171 -7.57 0.92 -3.35
C ASN A 171 -8.86 1.28 -4.13
N PHE A 172 -8.75 1.57 -5.42
CA PHE A 172 -9.93 1.86 -6.27
C PHE A 172 -10.95 0.72 -6.27
N GLY A 173 -10.50 -0.55 -6.38
CA GLY A 173 -11.39 -1.70 -6.40
C GLY A 173 -12.14 -1.97 -5.09
N LYS A 174 -11.66 -1.43 -3.96
CA LYS A 174 -12.40 -1.45 -2.68
C LYS A 174 -13.57 -0.47 -2.66
N LEU A 175 -13.50 0.59 -3.47
CA LEU A 175 -14.44 1.73 -3.44
C LEU A 175 -15.44 1.71 -4.60
N ALA A 176 -14.97 1.34 -5.80
CA ALA A 176 -15.81 1.36 -6.98
C ALA A 176 -16.67 0.10 -7.08
N GLU A 177 -17.97 0.27 -7.33
CA GLU A 177 -18.86 -0.83 -7.76
C GLU A 177 -18.47 -1.38 -9.16
N SER A 178 -17.61 -0.64 -9.87
CA SER A 178 -17.09 -0.94 -11.22
C SER A 178 -15.99 -2.01 -11.19
N GLY A 179 -16.41 -3.27 -11.02
CA GLY A 179 -15.50 -4.42 -11.13
C GLY A 179 -14.91 -4.65 -12.53
N VAL A 180 -15.28 -3.88 -13.55
CA VAL A 180 -14.82 -4.07 -14.94
C VAL A 180 -13.44 -3.46 -15.15
N VAL A 181 -13.24 -2.18 -14.76
CA VAL A 181 -11.96 -1.47 -14.94
C VAL A 181 -10.85 -2.15 -14.15
N VAL A 182 -11.14 -2.53 -12.90
CA VAL A 182 -10.20 -3.26 -12.03
C VAL A 182 -9.77 -4.58 -12.67
N LYS A 183 -10.73 -5.41 -13.10
CA LYS A 183 -10.42 -6.71 -13.74
C LYS A 183 -9.63 -6.56 -15.03
N MET A 184 -9.96 -5.55 -15.84
CA MET A 184 -9.21 -5.29 -17.07
C MET A 184 -7.76 -4.94 -16.78
N TRP A 185 -7.52 -4.14 -15.73
CA TRP A 185 -6.17 -3.78 -15.33
C TRP A 185 -5.41 -4.96 -14.71
N GLU A 186 -6.05 -5.71 -13.79
CA GLU A 186 -5.49 -6.92 -13.19
C GLU A 186 -5.06 -7.93 -14.25
N GLU A 187 -5.87 -8.15 -15.28
CA GLU A 187 -5.52 -9.03 -16.40
C GLU A 187 -4.40 -8.44 -17.25
N ALA A 188 -4.41 -7.12 -17.49
CA ALA A 188 -3.40 -6.45 -18.32
C ALA A 188 -2.00 -6.44 -17.69
N CYS A 189 -1.90 -6.43 -16.35
CA CYS A 189 -0.64 -6.36 -15.62
C CYS A 189 -0.26 -7.68 -14.91
N LYS A 190 -1.01 -8.76 -15.16
CA LYS A 190 -0.82 -10.06 -14.52
C LYS A 190 0.59 -10.61 -14.73
N GLN A 191 1.09 -10.56 -15.96
CA GLN A 191 2.41 -11.11 -16.29
C GLN A 191 3.53 -10.30 -15.64
N GLU A 192 3.42 -8.96 -15.64
CA GLU A 192 4.40 -8.08 -15.03
C GLU A 192 4.42 -8.24 -13.51
N LYS A 193 3.27 -8.48 -12.89
CA LYS A 193 3.18 -8.79 -11.45
C LYS A 193 3.82 -10.14 -11.13
N GLU A 194 3.50 -11.20 -11.87
CA GLU A 194 4.12 -12.52 -11.71
C GLU A 194 5.65 -12.45 -11.90
N GLN A 195 6.10 -11.65 -12.87
CA GLN A 195 7.52 -11.41 -13.11
C GLN A 195 8.18 -10.65 -11.95
N LEU A 196 7.53 -9.63 -11.41
CA LEU A 196 8.02 -8.89 -10.23
C LEU A 196 8.17 -9.82 -9.02
N GLU A 197 7.17 -10.65 -8.74
CA GLU A 197 7.22 -11.63 -7.65
C GLU A 197 8.37 -12.63 -7.86
N TYR A 198 8.54 -13.12 -9.09
CA TYR A 198 9.63 -14.02 -9.44
C TYR A 198 11.01 -13.37 -9.21
N GLU A 199 11.19 -12.12 -9.64
CA GLU A 199 12.45 -11.38 -9.47
C GLU A 199 12.80 -11.21 -7.99
N VAL A 200 11.83 -10.83 -7.16
CA VAL A 200 12.02 -10.70 -5.70
C VAL A 200 12.45 -12.03 -5.08
N ILE A 201 11.75 -13.13 -5.40
CA ILE A 201 12.10 -14.46 -4.89
C ILE A 201 13.48 -14.86 -5.37
N HIS A 202 13.78 -14.62 -6.65
CA HIS A 202 15.08 -14.93 -7.22
C HIS A 202 16.20 -14.21 -6.47
N SER A 203 16.09 -12.89 -6.27
CA SER A 203 17.08 -12.08 -5.54
C SER A 203 17.28 -12.55 -4.10
N ILE A 204 16.22 -12.95 -3.39
CA ILE A 204 16.33 -13.53 -2.05
C ILE A 204 17.10 -14.86 -2.10
N THR A 205 16.77 -15.73 -3.05
CA THR A 205 17.39 -17.06 -3.15
C THR A 205 18.83 -17.06 -3.67
N SER A 206 19.19 -16.09 -4.52
CA SER A 206 20.54 -15.90 -5.04
C SER A 206 21.47 -15.22 -4.04
N GLY A 207 20.92 -14.64 -2.96
CA GLY A 207 21.68 -13.85 -1.98
C GLY A 207 22.10 -12.48 -2.51
N GLU A 208 21.42 -11.98 -3.54
CA GLU A 208 21.67 -10.67 -4.17
C GLU A 208 20.95 -9.51 -3.45
N SER A 209 20.31 -9.77 -2.30
CA SER A 209 19.66 -8.73 -1.49
C SER A 209 20.71 -7.82 -0.84
N GLU A 210 21.05 -6.71 -1.49
CA GLU A 210 22.00 -5.73 -0.98
C GLU A 210 21.30 -4.67 -0.10
N GLY A 211 21.01 -5.05 1.16
CA GLY A 211 20.69 -4.10 2.22
C GLY A 211 19.21 -3.93 2.55
N VAL A 212 18.98 -3.25 3.67
CA VAL A 212 17.68 -3.15 4.36
C VAL A 212 16.59 -2.54 3.47
N ASP A 213 16.91 -1.55 2.64
CA ASP A 213 15.93 -0.92 1.75
C ASP A 213 15.40 -1.89 0.69
N CYS A 214 16.25 -2.77 0.15
CA CYS A 214 15.84 -3.84 -0.77
C CYS A 214 14.99 -4.88 -0.06
N GLU A 215 15.38 -5.29 1.15
CA GLU A 215 14.61 -6.24 1.95
C GLU A 215 13.21 -5.71 2.30
N ILE A 216 13.09 -4.42 2.64
CA ILE A 216 11.79 -3.77 2.90
C ILE A 216 10.92 -3.74 1.64
N TYR A 217 11.53 -3.45 0.48
CA TYR A 217 10.82 -3.51 -0.79
C TYR A 217 10.30 -4.93 -1.10
N TYR A 218 11.15 -5.94 -0.91
CA TYR A 218 10.77 -7.35 -1.06
C TYR A 218 9.66 -7.76 -0.11
N PHE A 219 9.70 -7.25 1.12
CA PHE A 219 8.71 -7.53 2.13
C PHE A 219 7.31 -7.11 1.68
N GLU A 220 7.15 -5.91 1.13
CA GLU A 220 5.86 -5.48 0.60
C GLU A 220 5.37 -6.39 -0.54
N VAL A 221 6.23 -6.66 -1.52
CA VAL A 221 5.86 -7.47 -2.69
C VAL A 221 5.39 -8.87 -2.25
N LEU A 222 6.12 -9.50 -1.33
CA LEU A 222 5.74 -10.80 -0.81
C LEU A 222 4.52 -10.73 0.13
N ALA A 223 4.37 -9.69 0.94
CA ALA A 223 3.21 -9.54 1.82
C ALA A 223 1.90 -9.42 1.02
N MET A 224 1.93 -8.69 -0.10
CA MET A 224 0.81 -8.58 -1.03
C MET A 224 0.43 -9.95 -1.61
N ARG A 225 1.42 -10.72 -2.08
CA ARG A 225 1.22 -12.09 -2.59
C ARG A 225 0.63 -13.03 -1.55
N GLU A 226 1.16 -13.01 -0.32
CA GLU A 226 0.66 -13.85 0.78
C GLU A 226 -0.77 -13.47 1.15
N TYR A 227 -1.08 -12.18 1.24
CA TYR A 227 -2.44 -11.70 1.53
C TYR A 227 -3.46 -12.18 0.48
N GLU A 228 -3.11 -12.15 -0.80
CA GLU A 228 -3.97 -12.67 -1.86
C GLU A 228 -4.19 -14.17 -1.75
N PHE A 229 -3.15 -14.92 -1.39
CA PHE A 229 -3.26 -16.35 -1.12
C PHE A 229 -4.23 -16.63 0.04
N PHE A 230 -4.09 -15.94 1.17
CA PHE A 230 -5.00 -16.09 2.32
C PHE A 230 -6.44 -15.72 1.96
N THR A 231 -6.65 -14.62 1.23
CA THR A 231 -7.97 -14.20 0.76
C THR A 231 -8.61 -15.24 -0.16
N LEU A 232 -7.83 -15.86 -1.06
CA LEU A 232 -8.32 -16.93 -1.93
C LEU A 232 -8.71 -18.17 -1.13
N CYS A 233 -7.91 -18.53 -0.13
CA CYS A 233 -8.18 -19.67 0.74
C CYS A 233 -9.40 -19.45 1.63
N GLU A 234 -9.59 -18.25 2.17
CA GLU A 234 -10.80 -17.84 2.88
C GLU A 234 -12.04 -18.01 1.99
N ARG A 235 -12.03 -17.43 0.79
CA ARG A 235 -13.14 -17.52 -0.17
C ARG A 235 -13.49 -18.96 -0.56
N LYS A 236 -12.51 -19.87 -0.54
CA LYS A 236 -12.68 -21.30 -0.85
C LYS A 236 -12.98 -22.16 0.38
N GLY A 237 -13.01 -21.59 1.59
CA GLY A 237 -13.19 -22.33 2.83
C GLY A 237 -12.02 -23.26 3.19
N LEU A 238 -10.81 -22.96 2.70
CA LEU A 238 -9.61 -23.79 2.84
C LEU A 238 -8.66 -23.33 3.96
N LEU A 239 -9.05 -22.35 4.78
CA LEU A 239 -8.20 -21.83 5.86
C LEU A 239 -7.84 -22.90 6.90
N GLY A 240 -8.72 -23.87 7.15
CA GLY A 240 -8.49 -24.98 8.08
C GLY A 240 -7.41 -25.96 7.64
N ASP A 241 -7.03 -25.97 6.35
CA ASP A 241 -6.01 -26.86 5.79
C ASP A 241 -4.61 -26.23 5.76
N ILE A 242 -4.48 -24.96 6.17
CA ILE A 242 -3.24 -24.17 6.07
C ILE A 242 -2.47 -24.11 7.39
N GLN A 243 -3.15 -24.41 8.51
CA GLN A 243 -2.58 -24.47 9.88
C GLN A 243 -1.59 -25.63 10.04
#